data_AF-A0A6J6C4T6-F1
#
_entry.id   AF-A0A6J6C4T6-F1
#
_cell.length_a   1.000
_cell.length_b   1.000
_cell.length_c   1.000
_cell.angle_alpha   90.00
_cell.angle_beta   90.00
_cell.angle_gamma   90.00
#
_symmetry.space_group_name_H-M   'P 1'
#
loop_
_entity.id
_entity.type
_entity.pdbx_description
1 polymer ?
#
loop_
_entity_poly.entity_id
_entity_poly.type
_entity_poly.pdbx_seq_one_letter_code
_entity_poly.pdbx_strand_id
1 'polypeptide(L)'
;MISRRGSSTIADFGGLQRVTPIMAWSFFIAGMSSLALPGLSSFVSEFLVLVGTYTRYPVAAVIATFGIVLAALYILIPVQKALHGPTTPGNENLSDLNLREKIAIAPVVAIIVALGFYPSPLLNVINPASAHVLEVQGFTDPVPSESAGK
;
A
#
# COMPACT_ATOMS: atom_id res chain seq x y z
N MET A 1 8.36 -16.68 0.85
CA MET A 1 7.22 -17.60 1.10
C MET A 1 7.18 -18.72 0.08
N ILE A 2 6.90 -18.46 -1.20
CA ILE A 2 6.80 -19.48 -2.27
C ILE A 2 8.03 -20.40 -2.32
N SER A 3 9.25 -19.83 -2.36
CA SER A 3 10.49 -20.62 -2.42
C SER A 3 10.70 -21.56 -1.23
N ARG A 4 10.19 -21.20 -0.04
CA ARG A 4 10.32 -22.02 1.17
C ARG A 4 9.26 -23.11 1.25
N ARG A 5 8.03 -22.80 0.84
CA ARG A 5 6.92 -23.76 0.86
C ARG A 5 6.94 -24.71 -0.34
N GLY A 6 7.48 -24.25 -1.48
CA GLY A 6 7.43 -24.98 -2.74
C GLY A 6 6.04 -24.97 -3.40
N SER A 7 5.16 -24.03 -3.02
CA SER A 7 3.82 -23.90 -3.58
C SER A 7 3.50 -22.44 -3.94
N SER A 8 2.63 -22.23 -4.93
CA SER A 8 2.04 -20.93 -5.29
C SER A 8 0.57 -20.82 -4.87
N THR A 9 -0.01 -21.86 -4.28
CA THR A 9 -1.43 -21.90 -3.88
C THR A 9 -1.61 -21.26 -2.50
N ILE A 10 -2.50 -20.27 -2.39
CA ILE A 10 -2.75 -19.53 -1.14
C ILE A 10 -3.16 -20.47 0.02
N ALA A 11 -3.92 -21.52 -0.27
CA ALA A 11 -4.39 -22.49 0.74
C ALA A 11 -3.25 -23.22 1.49
N ASP A 12 -2.06 -23.30 0.89
CA ASP A 12 -0.93 -24.03 1.47
C ASP A 12 -0.16 -23.23 2.51
N PHE A 13 -0.48 -21.95 2.67
CA PHE A 13 0.29 -21.00 3.49
C PHE A 13 -0.37 -20.68 4.83
N GLY A 14 -1.36 -21.43 5.32
CA GLY A 14 -2.07 -21.09 6.56
C GLY A 14 -1.17 -21.04 7.81
N GLY A 15 -1.46 -20.07 8.69
CA GLY A 15 -0.90 -19.95 10.04
C GLY A 15 0.57 -19.49 10.15
N LEU A 16 1.14 -18.90 9.10
CA LEU A 16 2.58 -18.57 9.05
C LEU A 16 3.07 -17.62 10.12
N GLN A 17 2.20 -16.80 10.71
CA GLN A 17 2.61 -15.85 11.76
C GLN A 17 3.27 -16.54 12.98
N ARG A 18 2.92 -17.81 13.26
CA ARG A 18 3.47 -18.55 14.40
C ARG A 18 4.82 -19.20 14.10
N VAL A 19 5.07 -19.56 12.84
CA VAL A 19 6.27 -20.31 12.43
C VAL A 19 7.35 -19.39 11.88
N THR A 20 6.97 -18.45 11.01
CA THR A 20 7.87 -17.50 10.36
C THR A 20 7.42 -16.06 10.63
N PRO A 21 7.50 -15.57 11.88
CA PRO A 21 6.92 -14.30 12.29
C PRO A 21 7.48 -13.10 11.51
N ILE A 22 8.79 -13.04 11.26
CA ILE A 22 9.40 -11.88 10.60
C ILE A 22 8.97 -11.83 9.13
N MET A 23 8.96 -13.00 8.47
CA MET A 23 8.41 -13.13 7.12
C MET A 23 6.94 -12.72 7.06
N ALA A 24 6.13 -13.21 8.01
CA ALA A 24 4.71 -12.92 8.08
C ALA A 24 4.45 -11.42 8.24
N TRP A 25 5.16 -10.75 9.15
CA TRP A 25 5.04 -9.31 9.35
C TRP A 25 5.53 -8.49 8.16
N SER A 26 6.61 -8.91 7.50
CA SER A 26 7.06 -8.23 6.27
C SER A 26 6.02 -8.33 5.15
N PHE A 27 5.39 -9.50 4.98
CA PHE A 27 4.32 -9.71 4.02
C PHE A 27 3.06 -8.93 4.39
N PHE A 28 2.73 -8.89 5.69
CA PHE A 28 1.63 -8.09 6.21
C PHE A 28 1.82 -6.61 5.89
N ILE A 29 2.96 -6.01 6.24
CA ILE A 29 3.25 -4.59 5.98
C ILE A 29 3.21 -4.30 4.48
N ALA A 30 3.77 -5.16 3.65
CA ALA A 30 3.70 -5.02 2.20
C ALA A 30 2.24 -5.07 1.69
N GLY A 31 1.43 -5.99 2.21
CA GLY A 31 0.01 -6.07 1.91
C GLY A 31 -0.75 -4.81 2.34
N MET A 32 -0.57 -4.36 3.59
CA MET A 32 -1.18 -3.14 4.12
C MET A 32 -0.77 -1.89 3.33
N SER A 33 0.48 -1.82 2.87
CA SER A 33 0.93 -0.77 1.96
C SER A 33 0.18 -0.85 0.63
N SER A 34 0.02 -2.05 0.07
CA SER A 34 -0.66 -2.24 -1.22
C SER A 34 -2.15 -1.86 -1.22
N LEU A 35 -2.80 -1.82 -0.05
CA LEU A 35 -4.20 -1.38 0.09
C LEU A 35 -4.34 0.05 0.64
N ALA A 36 -3.28 0.85 0.57
CA ALA A 36 -3.26 2.23 1.01
C ALA A 36 -3.72 2.42 2.47
N LEU A 37 -3.18 1.62 3.40
CA LEU A 37 -3.44 1.84 4.82
C LEU A 37 -2.90 3.22 5.25
N PRO A 38 -3.69 4.05 5.96
CA PRO A 38 -3.21 5.30 6.54
C PRO A 38 -1.95 5.12 7.38
N GLY A 39 -0.96 6.00 7.18
CA GLY A 39 0.36 5.91 7.82
C GLY A 39 1.42 5.17 6.99
N LEU A 40 1.08 4.66 5.81
CA LEU A 40 2.03 4.11 4.83
C LEU A 40 2.12 5.02 3.60
N SER A 41 3.26 4.98 2.90
CA SER A 41 3.57 5.90 1.79
C SER A 41 2.57 5.86 0.64
N SER A 42 2.02 4.68 0.34
CA SER A 42 1.03 4.45 -0.73
C SER A 42 -0.29 5.19 -0.48
N PHE A 43 -0.73 5.28 0.77
CA PHE A 43 -1.93 6.04 1.14
C PHE A 43 -1.79 7.51 0.78
N VAL A 44 -0.64 8.11 1.07
CA VAL A 44 -0.39 9.52 0.75
C VAL A 44 -0.52 9.76 -0.75
N SER A 45 0.06 8.88 -1.59
CA SER A 45 -0.04 9.03 -3.03
C SER A 45 -1.47 8.86 -3.55
N GLU A 46 -2.20 7.83 -3.13
CA GLU A 46 -3.57 7.59 -3.60
C GLU A 46 -4.54 8.67 -3.11
N PHE A 47 -4.37 9.13 -1.87
CA PHE A 47 -5.19 10.20 -1.33
C PHE A 47 -4.98 11.51 -2.09
N LEU A 48 -3.73 11.88 -2.40
CA LEU A 48 -3.44 13.08 -3.20
C LEU A 48 -4.04 12.99 -4.61
N VAL A 49 -3.99 11.81 -5.22
CA VAL A 49 -4.63 11.57 -6.53
C VAL A 49 -6.14 11.74 -6.43
N LEU A 50 -6.78 11.20 -5.41
CA LEU A 50 -8.23 11.35 -5.21
C LEU A 50 -8.64 12.80 -4.96
N VAL A 51 -7.94 13.51 -4.07
CA VAL A 51 -8.23 14.92 -3.76
C VAL A 51 -8.04 15.77 -5.01
N GLY A 52 -6.93 15.59 -5.74
CA GLY A 52 -6.67 16.31 -6.99
C GLY A 52 -7.69 15.99 -8.10
N THR A 53 -8.17 14.75 -8.17
CA THR A 53 -9.20 14.36 -9.14
C THR A 53 -10.56 14.94 -8.77
N TYR A 54 -10.90 14.99 -7.48
CA TYR A 54 -12.22 15.43 -7.00
C TYR A 54 -12.52 16.89 -7.36
N THR A 55 -11.50 17.75 -7.42
CA THR A 55 -11.68 19.17 -7.78
C THR A 55 -12.20 19.37 -9.20
N ARG A 56 -11.96 18.42 -10.11
CA ARG A 56 -12.35 18.52 -11.53
C ARG A 56 -13.37 17.47 -11.96
N TYR A 57 -13.23 16.24 -11.47
CA TYR A 57 -14.02 15.07 -11.87
C TYR A 57 -14.55 14.30 -10.65
N PRO A 58 -15.53 14.86 -9.91
CA PRO A 58 -16.02 14.27 -8.67
C PRO A 58 -16.63 12.87 -8.87
N VAL A 59 -17.35 12.64 -9.98
CA VAL A 59 -17.92 11.32 -10.29
C VAL A 59 -16.83 10.26 -10.49
N ALA A 60 -15.75 10.61 -11.18
CA ALA A 60 -14.62 9.70 -11.38
C ALA A 60 -13.91 9.39 -10.05
N ALA A 61 -13.73 10.40 -9.18
CA ALA A 61 -13.16 10.23 -7.84
C ALA A 61 -14.02 9.30 -6.95
N VAL A 62 -15.35 9.40 -7.04
CA VAL A 62 -16.27 8.50 -6.32
C VAL A 62 -16.09 7.06 -6.82
N ILE A 63 -16.05 6.84 -8.14
CA ILE A 63 -15.81 5.50 -8.72
C ILE A 63 -14.43 4.96 -8.31
N ALA A 64 -13.39 5.78 -8.33
CA ALA A 64 -12.04 5.40 -7.91
C ALA A 64 -12.01 4.95 -6.44
N THR A 65 -12.73 5.63 -5.56
CA THR A 65 -12.87 5.23 -4.14
C THR A 65 -13.44 3.81 -3.99
N PHE A 66 -14.45 3.44 -4.79
CA PHE A 66 -14.95 2.05 -4.80
C PHE A 66 -13.88 1.05 -5.25
N GLY A 67 -13.04 1.43 -6.23
CA GLY A 67 -11.90 0.63 -6.67
C GLY A 67 -10.91 0.33 -5.54
N ILE A 68 -10.62 1.32 -4.68
CA ILE A 68 -9.75 1.14 -3.51
C ILE A 68 -10.35 0.12 -2.53
N VAL A 69 -11.66 0.18 -2.28
CA VAL A 69 -12.34 -0.79 -1.40
C VAL A 69 -12.21 -2.22 -1.96
N LEU A 70 -12.41 -2.40 -3.27
CA LEU A 70 -12.25 -3.72 -3.91
C LEU A 70 -10.80 -4.21 -3.88
N ALA A 71 -9.83 -3.32 -4.10
CA ALA A 71 -8.41 -3.63 -3.99
C ALA A 71 -8.04 -4.08 -2.57
N ALA A 72 -8.55 -3.38 -1.55
CA ALA A 72 -8.34 -3.75 -0.16
C ALA A 72 -8.90 -5.14 0.17
N LEU A 73 -10.12 -5.45 -0.27
CA LEU A 73 -10.72 -6.79 -0.11
C LEU A 73 -9.86 -7.87 -0.79
N TYR A 74 -9.40 -7.61 -2.02
CA TYR A 74 -8.56 -8.53 -2.77
C TYR A 74 -7.24 -8.85 -2.05
N ILE A 75 -6.60 -7.85 -1.40
CA ILE A 75 -5.33 -8.05 -0.68
C ILE A 75 -5.54 -8.64 0.72
N LEU A 76 -6.59 -8.24 1.43
CA LEU A 76 -6.85 -8.71 2.80
C LEU A 76 -7.14 -10.21 2.85
N ILE A 77 -7.84 -10.76 1.85
CA ILE A 77 -8.20 -12.19 1.84
C ILE A 77 -6.95 -13.10 1.84
N PRO A 78 -5.98 -12.95 0.93
CA PRO A 78 -4.72 -13.70 0.97
C PRO A 78 -3.92 -13.47 2.25
N VAL A 79 -3.82 -12.23 2.73
CA VAL A 79 -3.10 -11.89 3.97
C VAL A 79 -3.72 -12.61 5.17
N GLN A 80 -5.05 -12.59 5.28
CA GLN A 80 -5.76 -13.30 6.32
C GLN A 80 -5.54 -14.82 6.21
N LYS A 81 -5.72 -15.39 5.02
CA LYS A 81 -5.59 -16.84 4.80
C LYS A 81 -4.18 -17.37 5.02
N ALA A 82 -3.14 -16.60 4.66
CA ALA A 82 -1.76 -17.02 4.83
C ALA A 82 -1.25 -16.79 6.27
N LEU A 83 -1.59 -15.66 6.89
CA LEU A 83 -0.97 -15.33 8.17
C LEU A 83 -1.74 -15.90 9.37
N HIS A 84 -3.07 -16.00 9.28
CA HIS A 84 -3.94 -16.38 10.39
C HIS A 84 -4.43 -17.83 10.27
N GLY A 85 -5.26 -18.26 11.24
CA GLY A 85 -5.80 -19.61 11.30
C GLY A 85 -4.81 -20.65 11.86
N PRO A 86 -5.16 -21.94 11.85
CA PRO A 86 -4.24 -23.02 12.23
C PRO A 86 -3.10 -23.15 11.21
N THR A 87 -1.96 -23.68 11.64
CA THR A 87 -0.82 -23.95 10.77
C THR A 87 -1.18 -25.08 9.79
N THR A 88 -1.09 -24.81 8.48
CA THR A 88 -1.31 -25.84 7.46
C THR A 88 -0.22 -26.92 7.51
N PRO A 89 -0.54 -28.21 7.34
CA PRO A 89 0.45 -29.28 7.33
C PRO A 89 1.60 -29.05 6.35
N GLY A 90 2.83 -29.19 6.82
CA GLY A 90 4.06 -28.92 6.08
C GLY A 90 4.60 -27.49 6.24
N ASN A 91 3.92 -26.63 7.01
CA ASN A 91 4.42 -25.30 7.36
C ASN A 91 5.24 -25.29 8.66
N GLU A 92 5.21 -26.37 9.46
CA GLU A 92 5.72 -26.40 10.84
C GLU A 92 7.23 -26.16 10.93
N ASN A 93 7.97 -26.58 9.90
CA ASN A 93 9.43 -26.51 9.86
C ASN A 93 9.96 -25.47 8.87
N LEU A 94 9.12 -24.53 8.44
CA LEU A 94 9.56 -23.45 7.56
C LEU A 94 10.53 -22.54 8.30
N SER A 95 11.68 -22.29 7.69
CA SER A 95 12.64 -21.33 8.22
C SER A 95 12.17 -19.89 8.00
N ASP A 96 12.34 -19.04 9.00
CA ASP A 96 12.08 -17.60 8.86
C ASP A 96 13.15 -16.95 7.95
N LEU A 97 13.05 -15.63 7.76
CA LEU A 97 14.00 -14.86 6.97
C LEU A 97 15.42 -14.96 7.54
N ASN A 98 16.37 -15.18 6.64
CA ASN A 98 17.80 -15.13 6.93
C ASN A 98 18.26 -13.66 7.03
N LEU A 99 19.43 -13.43 7.62
CA LEU A 99 19.96 -12.07 7.83
C LEU A 99 20.04 -11.25 6.52
N ARG A 100 20.46 -11.88 5.42
CA ARG A 100 20.53 -11.24 4.10
C ARG A 100 19.16 -10.75 3.62
N GLU A 101 18.12 -11.55 3.81
CA GLU A 101 16.76 -11.17 3.39
C GLU A 101 16.19 -10.07 4.28
N LYS A 102 16.49 -10.09 5.59
CA LYS A 102 16.10 -9.02 6.52
C LYS A 102 16.72 -7.68 6.12
N ILE A 103 18.02 -7.67 5.82
CA ILE A 103 18.73 -6.45 5.39
C ILE A 103 18.21 -5.95 4.03
N ALA A 104 17.77 -6.85 3.15
CA ALA A 104 17.18 -6.46 1.87
C ALA A 104 15.78 -5.83 2.03
N ILE A 105 14.94 -6.34 2.92
CA ILE A 105 13.56 -5.89 3.11
C ILE A 105 13.47 -4.66 4.02
N ALA A 106 14.33 -4.57 5.03
CA ALA A 106 14.26 -3.52 6.05
C ALA A 106 14.27 -2.08 5.49
N PRO A 107 15.12 -1.71 4.51
CA PRO A 107 15.10 -0.37 3.92
C PRO A 107 13.79 -0.06 3.21
N VAL A 108 13.19 -1.05 2.53
CA VAL A 108 11.92 -0.87 1.83
C VAL A 108 10.80 -0.59 2.83
N VAL A 109 10.70 -1.40 3.89
CA VAL A 109 9.71 -1.21 4.96
C VAL A 109 9.93 0.13 5.67
N ALA A 110 11.19 0.50 5.95
CA ALA A 110 11.53 1.76 6.57
C ALA A 110 11.08 2.96 5.72
N ILE A 111 11.30 2.94 4.41
CA ILE A 111 10.86 4.00 3.50
C ILE A 111 9.32 4.08 3.43
N ILE A 112 8.63 2.94 3.33
CA ILE A 112 7.16 2.88 3.30
C ILE A 112 6.58 3.56 4.53
N VAL A 113 7.11 3.25 5.71
CA VAL A 113 6.64 3.84 6.97
C VAL A 113 7.06 5.31 7.06
N ALA A 114 8.34 5.62 6.87
CA ALA A 114 8.87 6.98 7.02
C ALA A 114 8.15 7.99 6.12
N LEU A 115 7.94 7.66 4.85
CA LEU A 115 7.21 8.53 3.90
C LEU A 115 5.70 8.53 4.14
N GLY A 116 5.15 7.48 4.76
CA GLY A 116 3.75 7.48 5.20
C GLY A 116 3.47 8.49 6.30
N PHE A 117 4.41 8.67 7.24
CA PHE A 117 4.29 9.67 8.32
C PHE A 117 4.81 11.05 7.91
N TYR A 118 5.89 11.11 7.12
CA TYR A 118 6.52 12.37 6.71
C TYR A 118 6.79 12.38 5.19
N PRO A 119 5.75 12.65 4.36
CA PRO A 119 5.89 12.65 2.91
C PRO A 119 6.57 13.91 2.33
N SER A 120 6.67 14.99 3.12
CA SER A 120 7.19 16.31 2.70
C SER A 120 8.52 16.25 1.92
N PRO A 121 9.55 15.48 2.32
CA PRO A 121 10.81 15.43 1.59
C PRO A 121 10.66 15.01 0.13
N LEU A 122 9.77 14.05 -0.13
CA LEU A 122 9.51 13.57 -1.49
C LEU A 122 8.61 14.56 -2.25
N LEU A 123 7.58 15.11 -1.59
CA LEU A 123 6.68 16.09 -2.20
C LEU A 123 7.41 17.36 -2.63
N ASN A 124 8.38 17.84 -1.83
CA ASN A 124 9.17 19.02 -2.16
C ASN A 124 10.03 18.84 -3.43
N VAL A 125 10.39 17.60 -3.76
CA VAL A 125 11.12 17.27 -5.00
C VAL A 125 10.16 17.17 -6.19
N ILE A 126 8.96 16.62 -5.99
CA ILE A 126 8.00 16.35 -7.07
C ILE A 126 7.18 17.59 -7.44
N ASN A 127 6.71 18.36 -6.46
CA ASN A 127 5.79 19.48 -6.66
C ASN A 127 6.28 20.53 -7.68
N PRO A 128 7.57 20.93 -7.72
CA PRO A 128 8.05 21.88 -8.71
C PRO A 128 7.92 21.35 -10.15
N ALA A 129 8.21 20.07 -10.35
CA ALA A 129 8.07 19.42 -11.65
C ALA A 129 6.59 19.33 -12.07
N SER A 130 5.71 18.97 -11.14
CA SER A 130 4.26 18.94 -11.40
C SER A 130 3.70 20.31 -11.77
N ALA A 131 4.11 21.37 -11.07
CA ALA A 131 3.69 22.74 -11.35
C ALA A 131 4.11 23.19 -12.75
N HIS A 132 5.33 22.86 -13.16
CA HIS A 132 5.82 23.17 -14.50
C HIS A 132 5.03 22.44 -15.59
N VAL A 133 4.63 21.18 -15.36
CA VAL A 133 3.79 20.43 -16.30
C VAL A 133 2.41 21.07 -16.46
N LEU A 134 1.79 21.52 -15.36
CA LEU A 134 0.49 22.21 -15.41
C LEU A 134 0.56 23.52 -16.20
N GLU A 135 1.62 24.31 -15.98
CA GLU A 135 1.88 25.55 -16.71
C GLU A 135 2.04 25.32 -18.22
N VAL A 136 2.87 24.35 -18.61
CA VAL A 136 3.10 24.01 -20.03
C VAL A 136 1.83 23.51 -20.73
N GLN A 137 0.96 22.80 -20.01
CA GLN A 137 -0.32 22.32 -20.56
C GLN A 137 -1.43 23.38 -20.53
N GLY A 138 -1.18 24.55 -19.93
CA GLY A 138 -2.19 25.60 -19.76
C GLY A 138 -3.33 25.22 -18.82
N PHE A 139 -3.15 24.21 -17.96
CA PHE A 139 -4.12 23.85 -16.93
C PHE A 139 -3.89 24.72 -15.70
N THR A 140 -4.92 25.45 -15.28
CA THR A 140 -4.95 26.13 -13.98
C THR A 140 -5.74 25.32 -12.98
N ASP A 141 -5.35 25.37 -11.71
CA ASP A 141 -6.18 24.79 -10.66
C ASP A 141 -7.56 25.45 -10.69
N PRO A 142 -8.65 24.65 -10.68
CA PRO A 142 -9.98 25.22 -10.65
C PRO A 142 -10.13 26.07 -9.39
N VAL A 143 -10.55 27.32 -9.56
CA VAL A 143 -10.84 28.22 -8.43
C VAL A 143 -11.87 27.51 -7.55
N PRO A 144 -11.66 27.41 -6.22
CA PRO A 144 -12.66 26.84 -5.33
C PRO A 144 -13.98 27.56 -5.59
N SER A 145 -15.01 26.84 -6.05
CA SER A 145 -16.34 27.45 -6.07
C SER A 145 -16.67 27.72 -4.62
N GLU A 146 -16.68 28.98 -4.20
CA GLU A 146 -17.34 29.33 -2.95
C GLU A 146 -18.70 28.67 -3.01
N SER A 147 -18.93 27.74 -2.07
CA SER A 147 -20.27 27.26 -1.78
C SER A 147 -21.11 28.54 -1.65
N ALA A 148 -21.98 28.76 -2.62
CA ALA A 148 -23.05 29.73 -2.54
C ALA A 148 -23.81 29.40 -1.25
N GLY A 149 -23.41 30.06 -0.17
CA GLY A 149 -24.06 30.00 1.12
C GLY A 149 -25.36 30.77 0.99
N LYS A 150 -26.41 30.08 0.51
CA LYS A 150 -27.81 30.25 0.88
C LYS A 150 -28.51 28.91 0.75
#